data_AF-A0A1Y6CKJ0-F1
#
_entry.id   AF-A0A1Y6CKJ0-F1
#
_cell.length_a   1.000
_cell.length_b   1.000
_cell.length_c   1.000
_cell.angle_alpha   90.00
_cell.angle_beta   90.00
_cell.angle_gamma   90.00
#
_symmetry.space_group_name_H-M   'P 1'
#
loop_
_entity.id
_entity.type
_entity.pdbx_description
1 polymer ?
#
loop_
_entity_poly.entity_id
_entity_poly.type
_entity_poly.pdbx_seq_one_letter_code
_entity_poly.pdbx_strand_id
1 'polypeptide(L)'
;MNQYLTVAVLSLFSLVAHAGHGTGKVMWVGMAGEEFTSHPNIAQFAIEGGFTREGCSSVYAGIRKKDDHLISALIAAKMGGSVVEVYLNINDQYYDIEGNNPDRCVVTAITIK
;
A
#
# COMPACT_ATOMS: atom_id res chain seq x y z
N MET A 1 34.66 -17.34 31.82
CA MET A 1 33.74 -17.31 30.66
C MET A 1 33.26 -15.87 30.53
N ASN A 2 33.55 -15.24 29.39
CA ASN A 2 33.76 -13.79 29.27
C ASN A 2 32.43 -13.00 29.20
N GLN A 3 32.19 -12.11 30.17
CA GLN A 3 30.94 -11.33 30.33
C GLN A 3 30.64 -10.38 29.15
N TYR A 4 31.63 -10.15 28.28
CA TYR A 4 31.49 -9.37 27.06
C TYR A 4 30.80 -10.11 25.90
N LEU A 5 30.69 -11.44 25.97
CA LEU A 5 30.06 -12.23 24.90
C LEU A 5 28.52 -12.08 24.90
N THR A 6 27.93 -11.78 26.05
CA THR A 6 26.47 -11.69 26.21
C THR A 6 25.89 -10.37 25.68
N VAL A 7 26.68 -9.29 25.69
CA VAL A 7 26.24 -7.97 25.23
C VAL A 7 26.17 -7.90 23.68
N ALA A 8 26.99 -8.68 22.98
CA ALA A 8 27.06 -8.66 21.51
C ALA A 8 25.86 -9.34 20.82
N VAL A 9 25.10 -10.17 21.51
CA VAL A 9 23.94 -10.89 20.92
C VAL A 9 22.66 -10.03 20.97
N LEU A 10 22.56 -9.06 21.89
CA LEU A 10 21.35 -8.24 22.06
C LEU A 10 21.23 -7.10 21.03
N SER A 11 22.29 -6.76 20.30
CA SER A 11 22.30 -5.71 19.28
C SER A 11 21.82 -6.15 17.89
N LEU A 12 21.39 -7.41 17.73
CA LEU A 12 20.87 -7.96 16.46
C LEU A 12 19.34 -7.91 16.34
N PHE A 13 18.63 -7.46 17.36
CA PHE A 13 17.20 -7.12 17.27
C PHE A 13 16.97 -5.71 16.71
N SER A 14 17.74 -5.37 15.67
CA SER A 14 17.53 -4.18 14.86
C SER A 14 16.17 -4.30 14.16
N LEU A 15 15.16 -3.72 14.79
CA LEU A 15 14.01 -3.05 14.19
C LEU A 15 13.69 -3.55 12.78
N VAL A 16 12.78 -4.53 12.69
CA VAL A 16 12.07 -4.81 11.44
C VAL A 16 11.12 -3.64 11.20
N ALA A 17 11.69 -2.49 10.80
CA ALA A 17 10.94 -1.43 10.17
C ALA A 17 10.37 -2.05 8.91
N HIS A 18 9.07 -2.36 8.92
CA HIS A 18 8.39 -2.80 7.73
C HIS A 18 8.41 -1.61 6.79
N ALA A 19 9.35 -1.62 5.85
CA ALA A 19 9.34 -0.66 4.76
C ALA A 19 8.01 -0.79 4.02
N GLY A 20 7.39 0.34 3.68
CA GLY A 20 6.18 0.29 2.87
C GLY A 20 6.44 -0.47 1.57
N HIS A 21 5.39 -1.06 1.05
CA HIS A 21 5.36 -1.75 -0.23
C HIS A 21 5.46 -0.79 -1.43
N GLY A 22 5.61 0.52 -1.19
CA GLY A 22 5.88 1.54 -2.18
C GLY A 22 6.03 2.91 -1.50
N THR A 23 6.88 3.78 -2.04
CA THR A 23 7.04 5.17 -1.55
C THR A 23 7.17 6.12 -2.74
N GLY A 24 6.32 7.14 -2.79
CA GLY A 24 6.32 8.11 -3.88
C GLY A 24 5.15 9.10 -3.81
N LYS A 25 5.12 10.07 -4.73
CA LYS A 25 3.99 11.00 -4.86
C LYS A 25 2.81 10.32 -5.55
N VAL A 26 1.59 10.73 -5.20
CA VAL A 26 0.37 10.21 -5.81
C VAL A 26 0.18 10.78 -7.22
N MET A 27 0.40 9.95 -8.23
CA MET A 27 0.35 10.36 -9.64
C MET A 27 -1.08 10.41 -10.16
N TRP A 28 -1.89 9.43 -9.80
CA TRP A 28 -3.25 9.28 -10.30
C TRP A 28 -4.16 8.66 -9.24
N VAL A 29 -5.43 9.09 -9.22
CA VAL A 29 -6.49 8.51 -8.40
C VAL A 29 -7.74 8.40 -9.27
N GLY A 30 -8.34 7.22 -9.33
CA GLY A 30 -9.63 6.95 -9.93
C GLY A 30 -10.57 6.39 -8.89
N MET A 31 -11.83 6.84 -8.90
CA MET A 31 -12.84 6.42 -7.93
C MET A 31 -13.98 5.75 -8.67
N ALA A 32 -14.22 4.48 -8.36
CA ALA A 32 -15.31 3.70 -8.92
C ALA A 32 -16.52 3.73 -7.97
N GLY A 33 -17.68 4.07 -8.52
CA GLY A 33 -18.95 3.97 -7.82
C GLY A 33 -19.37 2.52 -7.60
N GLU A 34 -20.47 2.35 -6.89
CA GLU A 34 -21.04 1.03 -6.58
C GLU A 34 -21.50 0.27 -7.82
N GLU A 35 -21.99 0.99 -8.83
CA GLU A 35 -22.46 0.44 -10.11
C GLU A 35 -21.32 0.10 -11.10
N PHE A 36 -20.06 0.30 -10.73
CA PHE A 36 -18.94 0.00 -11.62
C PHE A 36 -18.62 -1.50 -11.60
N THR A 37 -19.13 -2.22 -12.59
CA THR A 37 -19.20 -3.69 -12.62
C THR A 37 -17.86 -4.43 -12.52
N SER A 38 -16.76 -3.83 -12.99
CA SER A 38 -15.44 -4.47 -12.96
C SER A 38 -14.77 -4.44 -11.59
N HIS A 39 -15.01 -3.39 -10.80
CA HIS A 39 -14.42 -3.23 -9.47
C HIS A 39 -15.23 -2.21 -8.67
N PRO A 40 -16.35 -2.62 -8.07
CA PRO A 40 -17.24 -1.72 -7.36
C PRO A 40 -16.60 -1.24 -6.05
N ASN A 41 -16.97 -0.03 -5.63
CA ASN A 41 -16.66 0.51 -4.31
C ASN A 41 -15.15 0.54 -3.96
N ILE A 42 -14.31 0.97 -4.90
CA ILE A 42 -12.87 1.11 -4.70
C ILE A 42 -12.33 2.43 -5.28
N ALA A 43 -11.43 3.06 -4.53
CA ALA A 43 -10.56 4.10 -5.05
C ALA A 43 -9.24 3.45 -5.47
N GLN A 44 -8.93 3.46 -6.76
CA GLN A 44 -7.66 2.99 -7.30
C GLN A 44 -6.69 4.14 -7.44
N PHE A 45 -5.40 3.89 -7.22
CA PHE A 45 -4.37 4.90 -7.42
C PHE A 45 -3.03 4.30 -7.83
N ALA A 46 -2.14 5.19 -8.27
CA ALA A 46 -0.75 4.89 -8.59
C ALA A 46 0.16 5.96 -7.98
N ILE A 47 1.37 5.55 -7.60
CA ILE A 47 2.41 6.42 -7.04
C ILE A 47 3.66 6.41 -7.93
N GLU A 48 4.49 7.44 -7.83
CA GLU A 48 5.84 7.43 -8.40
C GLU A 48 6.63 6.22 -7.86
N GLY A 49 7.35 5.51 -8.73
CA GLY A 49 8.14 4.33 -8.36
C GLY A 49 7.33 3.03 -8.21
N GLY A 50 6.00 3.09 -8.13
CA GLY A 50 5.13 1.91 -8.07
C GLY A 50 5.23 1.12 -6.76
N PHE A 51 4.91 -0.17 -6.83
CA PHE A 51 4.83 -1.07 -5.69
C PHE A 51 5.74 -2.29 -5.85
N THR A 52 6.25 -2.79 -4.72
CA THR A 52 7.24 -3.89 -4.65
C THR A 52 6.70 -5.15 -3.97
N ARG A 53 5.42 -5.18 -3.59
CA ARG A 53 4.82 -6.35 -2.95
C ARG A 53 4.60 -7.48 -3.96
N GLU A 54 5.30 -8.59 -3.78
CA GLU A 54 5.06 -9.81 -4.56
C GLU A 54 3.60 -10.27 -4.44
N GLY A 55 3.02 -10.73 -5.55
CA GLY A 55 1.60 -11.08 -5.66
C GLY A 55 0.65 -9.88 -5.73
N CYS A 56 1.18 -8.66 -5.72
CA CYS A 56 0.41 -7.45 -6.00
C CYS A 56 0.87 -6.79 -7.31
N SER A 57 -0.01 -6.01 -7.91
CA SER A 57 0.28 -5.17 -9.06
C SER A 57 1.39 -4.19 -8.69
N SER A 58 2.40 -4.08 -9.55
CA SER A 58 3.49 -3.11 -9.37
C SER A 58 3.08 -1.67 -9.68
N VAL A 59 1.88 -1.47 -10.23
CA VAL A 59 1.40 -0.16 -10.71
C VAL A 59 0.21 0.35 -9.91
N TYR A 60 -0.72 -0.53 -9.56
CA TYR A 60 -2.01 -0.13 -9.00
C TYR A 60 -2.24 -0.69 -7.59
N ALA A 61 -2.74 0.19 -6.72
CA ALA A 61 -3.23 -0.16 -5.40
C ALA A 61 -4.63 0.41 -5.20
N GLY A 62 -5.40 -0.16 -4.28
CA GLY A 62 -6.78 0.26 -4.04
C GLY A 62 -7.09 0.51 -2.59
N ILE A 63 -8.10 1.32 -2.36
CA ILE A 63 -8.67 1.59 -1.04
C ILE A 63 -10.16 1.28 -1.14
N ARG A 64 -10.66 0.41 -0.26
CA ARG A 64 -12.09 0.11 -0.23
C ARG A 64 -12.85 1.37 0.18
N LYS A 65 -14.03 1.60 -0.38
CA LYS A 65 -14.89 2.75 -0.05
C LYS A 65 -15.17 2.91 1.44
N LYS A 66 -15.21 1.80 2.19
CA LYS A 66 -15.41 1.79 3.66
C LYS A 66 -14.26 2.44 4.44
N ASP A 67 -13.07 2.52 3.85
CA ASP A 67 -11.87 3.10 4.45
C ASP A 67 -11.70 4.56 4.00
N ASP A 68 -12.77 5.35 4.18
CA ASP A 68 -12.90 6.75 3.76
C ASP A 68 -11.78 7.67 4.30
N HIS A 69 -11.29 7.40 5.50
CA HIS A 69 -10.15 8.07 6.11
C HIS A 69 -8.85 7.88 5.31
N LEU A 70 -8.60 6.68 4.76
CA LEU A 70 -7.45 6.43 3.89
C LEU A 70 -7.62 7.12 2.54
N ILE A 71 -8.83 7.13 1.98
CA ILE A 71 -9.15 7.87 0.74
C ILE A 71 -8.88 9.37 0.94
N SER A 72 -9.35 9.92 2.06
CA SER A 72 -9.16 11.33 2.41
C SER A 72 -7.68 11.68 2.57
N ALA A 73 -6.91 10.84 3.26
CA ALA A 73 -5.46 11.00 3.41
C ALA A 73 -4.74 10.96 2.05
N LEU A 74 -5.10 10.03 1.17
CA LEU A 74 -4.54 9.92 -0.17
C LEU A 74 -4.83 11.17 -1.02
N ILE A 75 -6.07 11.67 -0.99
CA ILE A 75 -6.46 12.90 -1.70
C ILE A 75 -5.69 14.10 -1.16
N ALA A 76 -5.59 14.25 0.16
CA ALA A 76 -4.83 15.31 0.79
C ALA A 76 -3.34 15.26 0.40
N ALA A 77 -2.73 14.08 0.42
CA ALA A 77 -1.34 13.90 -0.02
C ALA A 77 -1.15 14.25 -1.50
N LYS A 78 -2.08 13.85 -2.37
CA LYS A 78 -2.07 14.22 -3.79
C LYS A 78 -2.12 15.74 -3.99
N MET A 79 -3.06 16.41 -3.32
CA MET A 79 -3.25 17.85 -3.44
C MET A 79 -2.07 18.63 -2.84
N GLY A 80 -1.48 18.13 -1.74
CA GLY A 80 -0.31 18.71 -1.10
C GLY A 80 1.02 18.39 -1.78
N GLY A 81 1.04 17.45 -2.73
CA GLY A 81 2.27 16.98 -3.36
C GLY A 81 3.20 16.22 -2.42
N SER A 82 2.67 15.71 -1.30
CA SER A 82 3.42 14.96 -0.29
C SER A 82 3.81 13.58 -0.79
N VAL A 83 4.89 13.03 -0.23
CA VAL A 83 5.30 11.66 -0.47
C VAL A 83 4.48 10.75 0.44
N VAL A 84 3.92 9.68 -0.11
CA VAL A 84 3.24 8.65 0.67
C VAL A 84 4.08 7.39 0.73
N GLU A 85 3.98 6.67 1.84
CA GLU A 85 4.43 5.30 1.96
C GLU A 85 3.21 4.39 2.16
N VAL A 86 3.13 3.33 1.36
CA VAL A 86 1.91 2.53 1.17
C VAL A 86 2.14 1.09 1.61
N TYR A 87 1.20 0.54 2.36
CA TYR A 87 1.23 -0.84 2.84
C TYR A 87 0.08 -1.63 2.21
N LEU A 88 0.42 -2.59 1.34
CA LEU A 88 -0.52 -3.48 0.66
C LEU A 88 -0.85 -4.78 1.43
N ASN A 89 -2.09 -5.23 1.35
CA ASN A 89 -2.56 -6.55 1.78
C ASN A 89 -2.63 -7.51 0.59
N ILE A 90 -1.75 -8.52 0.57
CA ILE A 90 -1.78 -9.55 -0.48
C ILE A 90 -3.03 -10.44 -0.42
N ASN A 91 -3.66 -10.55 0.76
CA ASN A 91 -4.85 -11.40 0.95
C ASN A 91 -6.16 -10.66 0.63
N ASP A 92 -6.10 -9.37 0.29
CA ASP A 92 -7.26 -8.58 -0.11
C ASP A 92 -6.96 -7.94 -1.47
N GLN A 93 -7.33 -8.67 -2.52
CA GLN A 93 -7.17 -8.23 -3.89
C GLN A 93 -8.54 -7.80 -4.46
N TYR A 94 -8.50 -6.89 -5.41
CA TYR A 94 -9.64 -6.42 -6.16
C TYR A 94 -9.24 -6.33 -7.63
N TYR A 95 -10.22 -6.34 -8.54
CA TYR A 95 -10.01 -6.39 -9.99
C TYR A 95 -9.59 -7.77 -10.51
N ASP A 96 -10.60 -8.55 -10.94
CA ASP A 96 -10.43 -9.80 -11.66
C ASP A 96 -10.69 -9.56 -13.15
N ILE A 97 -9.67 -9.73 -13.99
CA ILE A 97 -9.86 -9.72 -15.45
C ILE A 97 -10.12 -11.15 -15.87
N GLU A 98 -11.37 -11.44 -16.25
CA GLU A 98 -11.78 -12.62 -17.04
C GLU A 98 -10.94 -13.91 -16.84
N GLY A 99 -10.69 -14.35 -15.59
CA GLY A 99 -10.13 -15.69 -15.38
C GLY A 99 -9.22 -15.98 -14.18
N ASN A 100 -9.36 -15.32 -13.02
CA ASN A 100 -8.84 -15.75 -11.70
C ASN A 100 -7.43 -15.30 -11.28
N ASN A 101 -6.90 -14.19 -11.79
CA ASN A 101 -5.64 -13.64 -11.26
C ASN A 101 -5.79 -12.17 -10.88
N PRO A 102 -6.58 -11.86 -9.82
CA PRO A 102 -6.61 -10.50 -9.30
C PRO A 102 -5.22 -10.16 -8.76
N ASP A 103 -4.58 -9.14 -9.32
CA ASP A 103 -3.25 -8.70 -8.89
C ASP A 103 -3.32 -7.40 -8.10
N ARG A 104 -4.39 -6.61 -8.16
CA ARG A 104 -4.42 -5.31 -7.47
C ARG A 104 -4.76 -5.49 -6.01
N CYS A 105 -3.83 -5.15 -5.13
CA CYS A 105 -4.01 -5.29 -3.69
C CYS A 105 -4.62 -4.04 -3.06
N VAL A 106 -5.40 -4.27 -2.01
CA VAL A 106 -5.96 -3.22 -1.16
C VAL A 106 -4.91 -2.75 -0.15
N VAL A 107 -4.95 -1.46 0.16
CA VAL A 107 -4.09 -0.82 1.14
C VAL A 107 -4.58 -1.08 2.57
N THR A 108 -3.67 -1.44 3.47
CA THR A 108 -3.92 -1.52 4.93
C THR A 108 -3.54 -0.24 5.66
N ALA A 109 -2.55 0.50 5.16
CA ALA A 109 -2.09 1.75 5.75
C ALA A 109 -1.44 2.66 4.71
N ILE A 110 -1.59 3.97 4.94
CA ILE A 110 -0.88 5.03 4.22
C ILE A 110 -0.26 5.94 5.27
N THR A 111 1.03 6.23 5.13
CA THR A 111 1.71 7.27 5.90
C THR A 111 2.12 8.40 4.97
N ILE A 112 2.01 9.64 5.45
CA ILE A 112 2.39 10.84 4.71
C ILE A 112 3.73 11.33 5.28
N LYS A 113 4.70 11.59 4.40
CA LYS A 113 6.04 12.09 4.73
C LYS A 113 6.21 13.55 4.34
#